data_AF-A0A528DKU8-F1
#
_entry.id   AF-A0A528DKU8-F1
#
_cell.length_a   1.000
_cell.length_b   1.000
_cell.length_c   1.000
_cell.angle_alpha   90.00
_cell.angle_beta   90.00
_cell.angle_gamma   90.00
#
_symmetry.space_group_name_H-M   'P 1'
#
loop_
_entity.id
_entity.type
_entity.pdbx_description
1 polymer ?
#
loop_
_entity_poly.entity_id
_entity_poly.type
_entity_poly.pdbx_seq_one_letter_code
_entity_poly.pdbx_strand_id
1 'polypeptide(L)'
;MRKKDITPNEARNETEIFTELQKLCCSPGYIHAIAYFCWRDNLIRFAGDQITEDDVQHQYSHAQLLRSEISTLIGLMAKGNIDTSIPKPATLQNYIDQSEALLHEMHMSLQKPWLAAFEVMARNPGKANHIDPFSTAEGLREPIFYGGE
;
A
#
# COMPACT_ATOMS: atom_id res chain seq x y z
N MET A 1 -8.73 -5.37 10.71
CA MET A 1 -7.62 -5.43 11.71
C MET A 1 -6.89 -4.11 11.57
N ARG A 2 -6.72 -3.30 12.65
CA ARG A 2 -5.98 -2.02 12.55
C ARG A 2 -4.63 -2.27 11.87
N LYS A 3 -4.22 -1.39 10.94
CA LYS A 3 -2.83 -1.35 10.43
C LYS A 3 -1.94 -1.62 11.64
N LYS A 4 -1.29 -2.78 11.69
CA LYS A 4 -0.32 -3.04 12.76
C LYS A 4 0.76 -1.99 12.56
N ASP A 5 1.19 -1.34 13.63
CA ASP A 5 2.33 -0.42 13.63
C ASP A 5 3.59 -1.23 13.35
N ILE A 6 3.75 -1.71 12.11
CA ILE A 6 4.92 -2.43 11.64
C ILE A 6 5.94 -1.36 11.28
N THR A 7 7.13 -1.47 11.84
CA THR A 7 8.25 -0.60 11.46
C THR A 7 9.04 -1.21 10.30
N PRO A 8 9.86 -0.44 9.57
CA PRO A 8 10.74 -0.99 8.55
C PRO A 8 11.65 -2.12 9.06
N ASN A 9 12.04 -2.08 10.34
CA ASN A 9 12.87 -3.13 10.95
C ASN A 9 12.14 -4.46 11.16
N GLU A 10 10.82 -4.42 11.34
CA GLU A 10 9.98 -5.60 11.58
C GLU A 10 9.35 -6.16 10.29
N ALA A 11 9.26 -5.34 9.25
CA ALA A 11 8.70 -5.73 7.97
C ALA A 11 9.45 -6.93 7.39
N ARG A 12 8.74 -7.86 6.75
CA ARG A 12 9.35 -9.00 6.05
C ARG A 12 10.07 -8.57 4.76
N ASN A 13 10.62 -9.52 4.02
CA ASN A 13 11.19 -9.25 2.71
C ASN A 13 10.07 -8.90 1.71
N GLU A 14 10.28 -7.89 0.86
CA GLU A 14 9.34 -7.47 -0.17
C GLU A 14 8.79 -8.65 -1.00
N THR A 15 9.64 -9.59 -1.40
CA THR A 15 9.26 -10.74 -2.24
C THR A 15 8.26 -11.66 -1.53
N GLU A 16 8.42 -11.84 -0.22
CA GLU A 16 7.53 -12.67 0.59
C GLU A 16 6.15 -12.02 0.68
N ILE A 17 6.12 -10.73 1.03
CA ILE A 17 4.91 -9.93 1.15
C ILE A 17 4.16 -9.90 -0.19
N PHE A 18 4.88 -9.66 -1.29
CA PHE A 18 4.31 -9.62 -2.63
C PHE A 18 3.74 -10.97 -3.07
N THR A 19 4.39 -12.07 -2.68
CA THR A 19 3.88 -13.44 -2.95
C THR A 19 2.58 -13.71 -2.20
N GLU A 20 2.47 -13.27 -0.95
CA GLU A 20 1.22 -13.36 -0.19
C GLU A 20 0.12 -12.48 -0.76
N LEU A 21 0.46 -11.26 -1.15
CA LEU A 21 -0.48 -10.34 -1.79
C LEU A 21 -1.01 -10.93 -3.10
N GLN A 22 -0.14 -11.57 -3.91
CA GLN A 22 -0.57 -12.27 -5.12
C GLN A 22 -1.56 -13.40 -4.82
N LYS A 23 -1.28 -14.24 -3.82
CA LYS A 23 -2.19 -15.33 -3.41
C LYS A 23 -3.55 -14.78 -2.96
N LEU A 24 -3.55 -13.70 -2.19
CA LEU A 24 -4.78 -13.03 -1.76
C LEU A 24 -5.56 -12.50 -2.96
N CYS A 25 -4.91 -11.79 -3.88
CA CYS A 25 -5.54 -11.18 -5.05
C CYS A 25 -6.14 -12.21 -6.02
N CYS A 26 -5.60 -13.43 -6.04
CA CYS A 26 -6.13 -14.53 -6.86
C CYS A 26 -7.24 -15.34 -6.15
N SER A 27 -7.70 -14.92 -4.97
CA SER A 27 -8.79 -15.60 -4.26
C SER A 27 -10.15 -15.36 -4.93
N PRO A 28 -11.09 -16.32 -4.85
CA PRO A 28 -12.45 -16.16 -5.40
C PRO A 28 -13.16 -14.92 -4.87
N GLY A 29 -13.81 -14.16 -5.75
CA GLY A 29 -14.53 -12.94 -5.38
C GLY A 29 -13.66 -11.76 -4.94
N TYR A 30 -12.32 -11.81 -5.07
CA TYR A 30 -11.43 -10.72 -4.67
C TYR A 30 -11.68 -9.42 -5.44
N ILE A 31 -12.24 -9.49 -6.66
CA ILE A 31 -12.66 -8.32 -7.44
C ILE A 31 -13.59 -7.37 -6.66
N HIS A 32 -14.37 -7.90 -5.72
CA HIS A 32 -15.24 -7.08 -4.85
C HIS A 32 -14.46 -6.27 -3.82
N ALA A 33 -13.29 -6.72 -3.38
CA ALA A 33 -12.39 -5.93 -2.54
C ALA A 33 -11.79 -4.76 -3.33
N ILE A 34 -11.36 -5.00 -4.57
CA ILE A 34 -10.90 -3.93 -5.47
C ILE A 34 -12.01 -2.92 -5.73
N ALA A 35 -13.22 -3.37 -6.03
CA ALA A 35 -14.37 -2.48 -6.23
C ALA A 35 -14.65 -1.62 -4.98
N TYR A 36 -14.55 -2.22 -3.79
CA TYR A 36 -14.67 -1.49 -2.53
C TYR A 36 -13.57 -0.44 -2.36
N PHE A 37 -12.31 -0.77 -2.63
CA PHE A 37 -11.20 0.21 -2.57
C PHE A 37 -11.38 1.35 -3.56
N CYS A 38 -11.76 1.05 -4.81
CA CYS A 38 -12.05 2.09 -5.80
C CYS A 38 -13.19 3.01 -5.33
N TRP A 39 -14.26 2.45 -4.76
CA TRP A 39 -15.37 3.27 -4.26
C TRP A 39 -14.99 4.09 -3.02
N ARG A 40 -14.20 3.51 -2.11
CA ARG A 40 -13.82 4.14 -0.84
C ARG A 40 -12.76 5.23 -1.01
N ASP A 41 -11.77 4.98 -1.86
CA ASP A 41 -10.54 5.78 -1.93
C ASP A 41 -10.45 6.68 -3.16
N ASN A 42 -11.13 6.34 -4.28
CA ASN A 42 -11.07 7.14 -5.52
C ASN A 42 -12.30 8.04 -5.75
N LEU A 43 -13.30 8.04 -4.85
CA LEU A 43 -14.51 8.85 -5.01
C LEU A 43 -14.66 9.86 -3.88
N ILE A 44 -15.06 11.09 -4.23
CA ILE A 44 -15.55 12.08 -3.27
C ILE A 44 -17.01 11.73 -2.94
N ARG A 45 -17.27 11.40 -1.68
CA ARG A 45 -18.64 11.20 -1.18
C ARG A 45 -19.11 12.53 -0.62
N PHE A 46 -20.18 13.08 -1.19
CA PHE A 46 -20.79 14.32 -0.72
C PHE A 46 -22.31 14.15 -0.65
N ALA A 47 -22.94 14.95 0.20
CA ALA A 47 -24.39 15.00 0.34
C ALA A 47 -24.91 16.37 -0.12
N GLY A 48 -25.97 16.39 -0.92
CA GLY A 48 -26.56 17.62 -1.46
C GLY A 48 -26.09 17.94 -2.88
N ASP A 49 -26.33 19.19 -3.30
CA ASP A 49 -26.14 19.62 -4.69
C ASP A 49 -24.72 20.11 -5.01
N GLN A 50 -23.88 20.32 -3.98
CA GLN A 50 -22.52 20.86 -4.13
C GLN A 50 -21.53 20.12 -3.22
N ILE A 51 -20.29 19.99 -3.70
CA ILE A 51 -19.17 19.44 -2.95
C ILE A 51 -18.67 20.51 -1.97
N THR A 52 -18.44 20.12 -0.72
CA THR A 52 -17.88 20.97 0.33
C THR A 52 -16.41 20.63 0.61
N GLU A 53 -15.72 21.49 1.36
CA GLU A 53 -14.34 21.23 1.79
C GLU A 53 -14.23 19.97 2.66
N ASP A 54 -15.21 19.76 3.56
CA ASP A 54 -15.27 18.58 4.44
C ASP A 54 -15.36 17.27 3.65
N ASP A 55 -16.09 17.27 2.52
CA ASP A 55 -16.23 16.10 1.65
C ASP A 55 -14.89 15.69 1.01
N VAL A 56 -14.03 16.67 0.73
CA VAL A 56 -12.71 16.46 0.12
C VAL A 56 -11.64 16.17 1.16
N GLN A 57 -11.78 16.68 2.39
CA GLN A 57 -10.78 16.53 3.45
C GLN A 57 -10.47 15.06 3.76
N HIS A 58 -11.45 14.16 3.61
CA HIS A 58 -11.27 12.72 3.79
C HIS A 58 -10.26 12.08 2.82
N GLN A 59 -9.97 12.71 1.67
CA GLN A 59 -9.00 12.21 0.69
C GLN A 59 -7.54 12.30 1.15
N TYR A 60 -7.25 13.10 2.17
CA TYR A 60 -5.89 13.25 2.71
C TYR A 60 -5.60 12.27 3.86
N SER A 61 -6.46 11.27 4.07
CA SER A 61 -6.27 10.28 5.13
C SER A 61 -5.23 9.23 4.76
N HIS A 62 -4.22 9.05 5.61
CA HIS A 62 -3.25 7.95 5.51
C HIS A 62 -3.88 6.54 5.58
N ALA A 63 -5.19 6.43 5.80
CA ALA A 63 -5.91 5.17 5.76
C ALA A 63 -6.28 4.72 4.33
N GLN A 64 -6.30 5.63 3.35
CA GLN A 64 -6.65 5.31 1.96
C GLN A 64 -5.53 4.54 1.26
N LEU A 65 -5.91 3.67 0.33
CA LEU A 65 -4.96 3.09 -0.61
C LEU A 65 -4.68 4.07 -1.74
N LEU A 66 -3.43 4.10 -2.16
CA LEU A 66 -2.99 4.92 -3.27
C LEU A 66 -3.34 4.29 -4.62
N ARG A 67 -3.34 5.09 -5.70
CA ARG A 67 -3.65 4.55 -7.04
C ARG A 67 -2.63 3.50 -7.49
N SER A 68 -1.35 3.64 -7.11
CA SER A 68 -0.30 2.64 -7.40
C SER A 68 -0.55 1.32 -6.68
N GLU A 69 -1.03 1.38 -5.44
CA GLU A 69 -1.40 0.20 -4.64
C GLU A 69 -2.63 -0.50 -5.25
N ILE A 70 -3.70 0.23 -5.57
CA ILE A 70 -4.90 -0.33 -6.21
C ILE A 70 -4.54 -0.93 -7.58
N SER A 71 -3.71 -0.25 -8.37
CA SER A 71 -3.24 -0.78 -9.67
C SER A 71 -2.43 -2.06 -9.51
N THR A 72 -1.64 -2.17 -8.44
CA THR A 72 -0.90 -3.40 -8.09
C THR A 72 -1.86 -4.53 -7.75
N LEU A 73 -2.90 -4.29 -6.94
CA LEU A 73 -3.92 -5.30 -6.63
C LEU A 73 -4.62 -5.81 -7.90
N ILE A 74 -4.99 -4.89 -8.82
CA ILE A 74 -5.60 -5.23 -10.12
C ILE A 74 -4.64 -6.09 -10.95
N GLY A 75 -3.38 -5.68 -11.09
CA GLY A 75 -2.38 -6.42 -11.85
C GLY A 75 -2.10 -7.81 -11.28
N LEU A 76 -2.09 -7.95 -9.95
CA LEU A 76 -1.93 -9.23 -9.27
C LEU A 76 -3.14 -10.14 -9.45
N MET A 77 -4.36 -9.61 -9.33
CA MET A 77 -5.58 -10.36 -9.58
C MET A 77 -5.63 -10.89 -11.02
N ALA A 78 -5.20 -10.08 -12.00
CA ALA A 78 -5.19 -10.44 -13.41
C ALA A 78 -4.24 -11.61 -13.76
N LYS A 79 -3.34 -12.00 -12.85
CA LYS A 79 -2.51 -13.20 -13.00
C LYS A 79 -3.27 -14.51 -12.71
N GLY A 80 -4.43 -14.43 -12.05
CA GLY A 80 -5.30 -15.56 -11.74
C GLY A 80 -6.56 -15.58 -12.58
N ASN A 81 -7.41 -16.58 -12.33
CA ASN A 81 -8.75 -16.60 -12.91
C ASN A 81 -9.65 -15.63 -12.15
N ILE A 82 -10.23 -14.67 -12.86
CA ILE A 82 -11.13 -13.68 -12.26
C ILE A 82 -12.47 -14.34 -11.98
N ASP A 83 -12.79 -14.49 -10.69
CA ASP A 83 -14.09 -14.93 -10.22
C ASP A 83 -14.91 -13.73 -9.71
N THR A 84 -16.13 -13.58 -10.25
CA THR A 84 -17.03 -12.47 -9.92
C THR A 84 -18.09 -12.86 -8.89
N SER A 85 -18.02 -14.07 -8.32
CA SER A 85 -18.94 -14.49 -7.27
C SER A 85 -18.85 -13.54 -6.07
N ILE A 86 -20.01 -13.22 -5.47
CA ILE A 86 -20.05 -12.29 -4.33
C ILE A 86 -19.62 -13.07 -3.07
N PRO A 87 -18.50 -12.69 -2.42
CA PRO A 87 -18.03 -13.37 -1.22
C PRO A 87 -18.96 -13.08 -0.03
N LYS A 88 -18.91 -13.93 0.99
CA LYS A 88 -19.58 -13.64 2.27
C LYS A 88 -18.99 -12.36 2.89
N PRO A 89 -19.79 -11.56 3.64
CA PRO A 89 -19.30 -10.32 4.24
C PRO A 89 -18.01 -10.47 5.05
N ALA A 90 -17.90 -11.54 5.85
CA ALA A 90 -16.69 -11.83 6.63
C ALA A 90 -15.46 -12.12 5.75
N THR A 91 -15.66 -12.80 4.61
CA THR A 91 -14.59 -13.08 3.64
C THR A 91 -14.13 -11.79 2.96
N LEU A 92 -15.08 -10.94 2.54
CA LEU A 92 -14.76 -9.64 1.95
C LEU A 92 -13.98 -8.75 2.92
N GLN A 93 -14.44 -8.66 4.17
CA GLN A 93 -13.73 -7.88 5.20
C GLN A 93 -12.31 -8.41 5.42
N ASN A 94 -12.12 -9.72 5.42
CA ASN A 94 -10.79 -10.32 5.52
C ASN A 94 -9.90 -9.98 4.31
N TYR A 95 -10.43 -9.94 3.09
CA TYR A 95 -9.66 -9.49 1.92
C TYR A 95 -9.24 -8.03 2.06
N ILE A 96 -10.13 -7.16 2.52
CA ILE A 96 -9.85 -5.74 2.75
C ILE A 96 -8.72 -5.61 3.78
N ASP A 97 -8.92 -6.19 4.96
CA ASP A 97 -7.98 -6.12 6.09
C ASP A 97 -6.58 -6.65 5.72
N GLN A 98 -6.52 -7.78 5.02
CA GLN A 98 -5.24 -8.37 4.62
C GLN A 98 -4.54 -7.56 3.54
N SER A 99 -5.29 -6.99 2.58
CA SER A 99 -4.69 -6.16 1.53
C SER A 99 -4.05 -4.92 2.12
N GLU A 100 -4.75 -4.23 3.02
CA GLU A 100 -4.22 -3.04 3.71
C GLU A 100 -3.00 -3.37 4.57
N ALA A 101 -3.04 -4.50 5.29
CA ALA A 101 -1.92 -4.92 6.13
C ALA A 101 -0.68 -5.26 5.29
N LEU A 102 -0.84 -6.02 4.21
CA LEU A 102 0.25 -6.42 3.33
C LEU A 102 0.83 -5.24 2.55
N LEU A 103 0.00 -4.32 2.06
CA LEU A 103 0.45 -3.11 1.38
C LEU A 103 1.21 -2.18 2.33
N HIS A 104 0.71 -2.00 3.56
CA HIS A 104 1.43 -1.24 4.58
C HIS A 104 2.77 -1.89 4.93
N GLU A 105 2.80 -3.22 5.12
CA GLU A 105 4.05 -3.95 5.36
C GLU A 105 5.03 -3.83 4.19
N MET A 106 4.53 -3.86 2.94
CA MET A 106 5.33 -3.65 1.74
C MET A 106 5.95 -2.25 1.73
N HIS A 107 5.17 -1.21 2.04
CA HIS A 107 5.69 0.15 2.18
C HIS A 107 6.84 0.19 3.21
N MET A 108 6.66 -0.39 4.39
CA MET A 108 7.70 -0.46 5.41
C MET A 108 8.93 -1.25 4.97
N SER A 109 8.74 -2.33 4.20
CA SER A 109 9.83 -3.11 3.62
C SER A 109 10.67 -2.29 2.63
N LEU A 110 10.02 -1.50 1.77
CA LEU A 110 10.68 -0.63 0.79
C LEU A 110 11.42 0.55 1.43
N GLN A 111 11.02 0.96 2.64
CA GLN A 111 11.71 2.02 3.40
C GLN A 111 13.01 1.58 4.10
N LYS A 112 13.31 0.27 4.15
CA LYS A 112 14.52 -0.24 4.83
C LYS A 112 15.83 0.41 4.37
N PRO A 113 16.11 0.61 3.06
CA PRO A 113 17.34 1.25 2.61
C PRO A 113 17.45 2.70 3.10
N TRP A 114 16.33 3.41 3.14
CA TRP A 114 16.24 4.77 3.65
C TRP A 114 16.50 4.86 5.14
N LEU A 115 15.89 3.97 5.94
CA LEU A 115 16.13 3.90 7.38
C LEU A 115 17.61 3.65 7.68
N ALA A 116 18.23 2.67 7.00
CA ALA A 116 19.65 2.39 7.14
C ALA A 116 20.53 3.60 6.79
N ALA A 117 20.22 4.30 5.69
CA ALA A 117 20.94 5.51 5.32
C ALA A 117 20.84 6.61 6.38
N PHE A 118 19.64 6.86 6.91
CA PHE A 118 19.42 7.85 7.97
C PHE A 118 20.15 7.49 9.27
N GLU A 119 20.17 6.22 9.66
CA GLU A 119 20.92 5.77 10.85
C GLU A 119 22.42 6.02 10.72
N VAL A 120 23.00 5.78 9.54
CA VAL A 120 24.42 6.02 9.29
C VAL A 120 24.72 7.53 9.28
N MET A 121 23.85 8.34 8.65
CA MET A 121 23.97 9.80 8.67
C MET A 121 23.90 10.37 10.08
N ALA A 122 22.98 9.88 10.92
CA ALA A 122 22.83 10.31 12.31
C ALA A 122 24.07 9.99 13.16
N ARG A 123 24.71 8.83 12.92
CA ARG A 123 25.94 8.41 13.63
C ARG A 123 27.20 9.12 13.12
N ASN A 124 27.22 9.57 11.87
CA ASN A 124 28.39 10.17 11.23
C ASN A 124 28.04 11.46 10.46
N PRO A 125 27.61 12.53 11.15
CA PRO A 125 27.16 13.76 10.49
C PRO A 125 28.23 14.39 9.58
N GLY A 126 29.53 14.22 9.91
CA GLY A 126 30.65 14.69 9.08
C GLY A 126 30.89 13.91 7.78
N LYS A 127 30.19 12.79 7.56
CA LYS A 127 30.24 11.98 6.33
C LYS A 127 28.86 11.87 5.64
N ALA A 128 27.88 12.68 6.04
CA ALA A 128 26.53 12.64 5.48
C ALA A 128 26.52 12.80 3.95
N ASN A 129 27.46 13.57 3.40
CA ASN A 129 27.63 13.77 1.95
C ASN A 129 28.06 12.51 1.17
N HIS A 130 28.24 11.35 1.80
CA HIS A 130 28.65 10.10 1.13
C HIS A 130 27.61 8.99 1.23
N ILE A 131 26.43 9.27 1.80
CA ILE A 131 25.36 8.30 1.97
C ILE A 131 24.17 8.82 1.16
N ASP A 132 24.06 8.36 -0.07
CA ASP A 132 22.94 8.70 -0.97
C ASP A 132 22.02 7.48 -1.13
N PRO A 133 20.80 7.48 -0.54
CA PRO A 133 19.81 6.42 -0.72
C PRO A 133 19.39 6.23 -2.18
N PHE A 134 19.52 7.26 -3.02
CA PHE A 134 19.19 7.19 -4.44
C PHE A 134 20.30 6.55 -5.29
N SER A 135 21.47 6.28 -4.70
CA SER A 135 22.59 5.65 -5.41
C SER A 135 22.43 4.15 -5.62
N THR A 136 21.39 3.52 -5.05
CA THR A 136 21.11 2.09 -5.19
C THR A 136 19.73 1.85 -5.81
N ALA A 137 19.61 0.73 -6.54
CA ALA A 137 18.33 0.33 -7.14
C ALA A 137 17.28 0.04 -6.05
N GLU A 138 17.69 -0.50 -4.91
CA GLU A 138 16.84 -0.81 -3.76
C GLU A 138 16.25 0.48 -3.14
N GLY A 139 17.04 1.52 -2.96
CA GLY A 139 16.57 2.79 -2.39
C GLY A 139 15.64 3.59 -3.31
N LEU A 140 15.70 3.32 -4.62
CA LEU A 140 14.81 3.93 -5.62
C LEU A 140 13.42 3.30 -5.68
N ARG A 141 13.20 2.10 -5.12
CA ARG A 141 11.93 1.37 -5.26
C ARG A 141 10.77 2.09 -4.61
N GLU A 142 10.94 2.56 -3.38
CA GLU A 142 9.91 3.31 -2.64
C GLU A 142 9.49 4.59 -3.38
N PRO A 143 10.40 5.52 -3.75
CA PRO A 143 9.98 6.77 -4.40
C PRO A 143 9.42 6.54 -5.80
N ILE A 144 9.87 5.50 -6.53
CA ILE A 144 9.27 5.14 -7.82
C ILE A 144 7.83 4.63 -7.64
N PHE A 145 7.56 3.86 -6.59
CA PHE A 145 6.24 3.26 -6.37
C PHE A 145 5.24 4.25 -5.75
N TYR A 146 5.71 5.08 -4.81
CA TYR A 146 4.87 5.93 -3.98
C TYR A 146 4.92 7.42 -4.36
N GLY A 147 5.96 7.91 -5.06
CA GLY A 147 6.16 9.34 -5.30
C GLY A 147 5.25 9.99 -6.35
N GLY A 148 4.36 9.23 -7.00
CA GLY A 148 3.41 9.75 -7.99
C GLY A 148 2.06 10.22 -7.43
N GLU A 149 1.89 10.15 -6.11
CA GLU A 149 0.66 10.47 -5.36
C GLU A 149 0.91 11.63 -4.39
#